data_AF-A0A0Q4CZI1-F1
#
_entry.id   AF-A0A0Q4CZI1-F1
#
_cell.length_a   1.000
_cell.length_b   1.000
_cell.length_c   1.000
_cell.angle_alpha   90.00
_cell.angle_beta   90.00
_cell.angle_gamma   90.00
#
_symmetry.space_group_name_H-M   'P 1'
#
loop_
_entity.id
_entity.type
_entity.pdbx_description
1 polymer ?
#
loop_
_entity_poly.entity_id
_entity_poly.type
_entity_poly.pdbx_seq_one_letter_code
_entity_poly.pdbx_strand_id
1 'polypeptide(L)'
;MKEFIDYLLKFGDLNEQQISCITANAVETELRKDAYFAEAGKVVRQTGFMTEGILRNYYYNSKGEEITKYFVEENNVVICKASFDNEIPATSYLQAVTDCRLIIFPKKNWEEISGTVMIWDSLMQKIISRALVRKVERISPLVSQDATTRYLEFLEHYPGLANRVPLSYIASYLGITQQSLSRIRKNIR
;
A
#
# COMPACT_ATOMS: atom_id res chain seq x y z
N MET A 1 -3.58 15.21 7.68
CA MET A 1 -3.55 14.74 9.08
C MET A 1 -4.87 14.15 9.59
N LYS A 2 -5.99 14.88 9.50
CA LYS A 2 -7.28 14.46 10.07
C LYS A 2 -7.71 13.04 9.67
N GLU A 3 -7.65 12.71 8.38
CA GLU A 3 -8.02 11.39 7.86
C GLU A 3 -7.25 10.23 8.51
N PHE A 4 -5.97 10.45 8.82
CA PHE A 4 -5.15 9.46 9.50
C PHE A 4 -5.58 9.28 10.96
N ILE A 5 -5.84 10.37 11.69
CA ILE A 5 -6.35 10.29 13.06
C ILE A 5 -7.72 9.60 13.10
N ASP A 6 -8.64 9.97 12.21
CA ASP A 6 -9.95 9.32 12.07
C ASP A 6 -9.80 7.82 11.73
N TYR A 7 -8.77 7.46 10.98
CA TYR A 7 -8.43 6.06 10.71
C TYR A 7 -7.91 5.35 11.97
N LEU A 8 -6.99 5.95 12.73
CA LEU A 8 -6.44 5.39 13.97
C LEU A 8 -7.54 5.10 15.00
N LEU A 9 -8.48 6.04 15.16
CA LEU A 9 -9.58 5.95 16.13
C LEU A 9 -10.54 4.77 15.87
N LYS A 10 -10.49 4.16 14.67
CA LYS A 10 -11.23 2.92 14.38
C LYS A 10 -10.64 1.68 15.04
N PHE A 11 -9.42 1.76 15.58
CA PHE A 11 -8.67 0.61 16.12
C PHE A 11 -8.32 0.76 17.61
N GLY A 12 -8.53 1.96 18.18
CA GLY A 12 -8.34 2.24 19.60
C GLY A 12 -8.53 3.72 19.91
N ASP A 13 -8.78 4.02 21.18
CA ASP A 13 -9.02 5.37 21.66
C ASP A 13 -7.68 6.09 21.93
N LEU A 14 -7.56 7.31 21.42
CA LEU A 14 -6.41 8.19 21.66
C LEU A 14 -6.88 9.48 22.32
N ASN A 15 -6.21 9.90 23.38
CA ASN A 15 -6.46 11.20 24.00
C ASN A 15 -5.74 12.34 23.23
N GLU A 16 -6.05 13.59 23.57
CA GLU A 16 -5.50 14.77 22.89
C GLU A 16 -3.97 14.86 22.95
N GLN A 17 -3.35 14.46 24.07
CA GLN A 17 -1.89 14.48 24.22
C GLN A 17 -1.23 13.44 23.31
N GLN A 18 -1.82 12.25 23.22
CA GLN A 18 -1.35 11.19 22.33
C GLN A 18 -1.50 11.58 20.86
N ILE A 19 -2.65 12.14 20.48
CA ILE A 19 -2.88 12.65 19.12
C ILE A 19 -1.88 13.75 18.78
N SER A 20 -1.59 14.65 19.72
CA SER A 20 -0.61 15.72 19.54
C SER A 20 0.80 15.17 19.34
N CYS A 21 1.21 14.17 20.15
CA CYS A 21 2.50 13.50 20.01
C CYS A 21 2.65 12.81 18.63
N ILE A 22 1.62 12.06 18.21
CA ILE A 22 1.60 11.40 16.90
C ILE A 22 1.71 12.41 15.77
N THR A 23 0.90 13.48 15.85
CA THR A 23 0.83 14.52 14.81
C THR A 23 2.15 15.29 14.70
N ALA A 24 2.80 15.61 15.82
CA ALA A 24 4.08 16.31 15.84
C ALA A 24 5.23 15.48 15.23
N ASN A 25 5.09 14.16 15.21
CA ASN A 25 6.07 13.22 14.66
C ASN A 25 5.74 12.77 13.23
N ALA A 26 4.61 13.21 12.68
CA ALA A 26 4.16 12.91 11.34
C ALA A 26 4.60 14.00 10.36
N VAL A 27 4.96 13.62 9.13
CA VAL A 27 5.32 14.56 8.06
C VAL A 27 4.36 14.38 6.89
N GLU A 28 3.73 15.46 6.43
CA GLU A 28 2.96 15.41 5.18
C GLU A 28 3.90 15.56 3.99
N THR A 29 3.78 14.66 3.02
CA THR A 29 4.62 14.66 1.82
C THR A 29 3.78 14.42 0.57
N GLU A 30 4.23 15.01 -0.52
CA GLU A 30 3.74 14.69 -1.85
C GLU A 30 4.76 13.80 -2.57
N LEU A 31 4.27 12.82 -3.33
CA LEU A 31 5.07 11.98 -4.19
C LEU A 31 4.48 12.06 -5.59
N ARG A 32 5.25 12.61 -6.54
CA ARG A 32 4.80 12.74 -7.93
C ARG A 32 4.63 11.38 -8.57
N LYS A 33 3.75 11.31 -9.56
CA LYS A 33 3.62 10.14 -10.43
C LYS A 33 5.00 9.67 -10.91
N ASP A 34 5.15 8.35 -10.97
CA ASP A 34 6.34 7.59 -11.34
C ASP A 34 7.52 7.68 -10.35
N ALA A 35 7.44 8.54 -9.32
CA ALA A 35 8.42 8.57 -8.24
C ALA A 35 8.25 7.39 -7.26
N TYR A 36 9.28 7.14 -6.45
CA TYR A 36 9.36 5.95 -5.61
C TYR A 36 9.27 6.29 -4.13
N PHE A 37 8.36 5.61 -3.42
CA PHE A 37 8.36 5.56 -1.96
C PHE A 37 9.43 4.60 -1.44
N ALA A 38 9.64 3.50 -2.16
CA ALA A 38 10.68 2.51 -1.88
C ALA A 38 11.24 1.95 -3.18
N GLU A 39 12.54 1.66 -3.18
CA GLU A 39 13.24 1.08 -4.32
C GLU A 39 13.93 -0.22 -3.90
N ALA A 40 13.87 -1.23 -4.76
CA ALA A 40 14.57 -2.49 -4.50
C ALA A 40 16.08 -2.23 -4.34
N GLY A 41 16.71 -2.92 -3.40
CA GLY A 41 18.13 -2.76 -3.08
C GLY A 41 18.44 -1.59 -2.12
N LYS A 42 17.46 -0.74 -1.77
CA LYS A 42 17.62 0.32 -0.76
C LYS A 42 16.92 -0.05 0.55
N VAL A 43 17.49 0.39 1.67
CA VAL A 43 16.84 0.27 2.99
C VAL A 43 15.77 1.34 3.13
N VAL A 44 14.54 0.95 3.44
CA VAL A 44 13.39 1.84 3.62
C VAL A 44 13.29 2.23 5.09
N ARG A 45 13.56 3.50 5.39
CA ARG A 45 13.58 4.04 6.77
C ARG A 45 12.36 4.88 7.12
N GLN A 46 11.25 4.64 6.43
CA GLN A 46 9.99 5.33 6.66
C GLN A 46 8.81 4.40 6.41
N THR A 47 7.73 4.66 7.12
CA THR A 47 6.41 4.10 6.86
C THR A 47 5.43 5.25 6.66
N GLY A 48 4.20 4.98 6.23
CA GLY A 48 3.24 6.05 6.07
C GLY A 48 1.80 5.58 5.95
N PHE A 49 0.95 6.54 5.63
CA PHE A 49 -0.47 6.38 5.38
C PHE A 49 -0.84 7.14 4.11
N MET A 50 -1.52 6.45 3.19
CA MET A 50 -1.97 7.03 1.93
C MET A 50 -3.24 7.83 2.15
N THR A 51 -3.19 9.15 1.95
CA THR A 51 -4.40 9.99 1.99
C THR A 51 -4.99 10.17 0.59
N GLU A 52 -4.13 10.34 -0.42
CA GLU A 52 -4.57 10.53 -1.81
C GLU A 52 -3.60 9.84 -2.77
N GLY A 53 -4.14 9.15 -3.79
CA GLY A 53 -3.35 8.55 -4.84
C GLY A 53 -3.15 7.04 -4.69
N ILE A 54 -2.34 6.47 -5.60
CA ILE A 54 -2.15 5.02 -5.72
C ILE A 54 -0.66 4.69 -5.86
N LEU A 55 -0.17 3.79 -5.00
CA LEU A 55 1.13 3.15 -5.17
C LEU A 55 0.98 1.75 -5.79
N ARG A 56 1.96 1.35 -6.59
CA ARG A 56 2.13 0.01 -7.13
C ARG A 56 3.35 -0.64 -6.50
N ASN A 57 3.17 -1.81 -5.89
CA ASN A 57 4.29 -2.66 -5.50
C ASN A 57 4.62 -3.62 -6.65
N TYR A 58 5.86 -3.60 -7.14
CA TYR A 58 6.29 -4.49 -8.23
C TYR A 58 7.75 -4.91 -8.11
N TYR A 59 8.13 -5.98 -8.80
CA TYR A 59 9.50 -6.49 -8.87
C TYR A 59 9.80 -6.98 -10.28
N TYR A 60 11.08 -7.18 -10.59
CA TYR A 60 11.50 -7.81 -11.84
C TYR A 60 11.64 -9.32 -11.64
N ASN A 61 11.08 -10.12 -12.55
CA ASN A 61 11.32 -11.55 -12.58
C ASN A 61 12.70 -11.88 -13.20
N SER A 62 13.04 -13.16 -13.31
CA SER A 62 14.32 -13.62 -13.89
C SER A 62 14.51 -13.27 -15.37
N LYS A 63 13.45 -12.88 -16.08
CA LYS A 63 13.48 -12.42 -17.47
C LYS A 63 13.56 -10.90 -17.60
N GLY A 64 13.62 -10.17 -16.48
CA GLY A 64 13.61 -8.71 -16.47
C GLY A 64 12.22 -8.10 -16.71
N GLU A 65 11.14 -8.88 -16.60
CA GLU A 65 9.77 -8.38 -16.77
C GLU A 65 9.22 -7.84 -15.44
N GLU A 66 8.50 -6.73 -15.50
CA GLU A 66 7.83 -6.15 -14.34
C GLU A 66 6.59 -6.95 -13.91
N ILE A 67 6.63 -7.47 -12.69
CA ILE A 67 5.52 -8.20 -12.08
C ILE A 67 4.91 -7.36 -10.95
N THR A 68 3.66 -6.93 -11.14
CA THR A 68 2.89 -6.24 -10.10
C THR A 68 2.49 -7.22 -9.01
N LYS A 69 2.83 -6.92 -7.75
CA LYS A 69 2.40 -7.70 -6.57
C LYS A 69 1.06 -7.25 -6.02
N TYR A 70 0.88 -5.94 -5.83
CA TYR A 70 -0.36 -5.35 -5.30
C TYR A 70 -0.34 -3.83 -5.48
N PHE A 71 -1.49 -3.21 -5.24
CA PHE A 71 -1.63 -1.76 -5.18
C PHE A 71 -1.93 -1.31 -3.74
N VAL A 72 -1.54 -0.09 -3.40
CA VAL A 72 -1.94 0.59 -2.17
C VAL A 72 -2.73 1.83 -2.57
N GLU A 73 -4.02 1.84 -2.26
CA GLU A 73 -4.95 2.93 -2.51
C GLU A 73 -5.12 3.80 -1.26
N GLU A 74 -5.94 4.84 -1.36
CA GLU A 74 -6.26 5.73 -0.25
C GLU A 74 -6.75 4.99 0.99
N ASN A 75 -6.57 5.61 2.17
CA ASN A 75 -6.99 5.08 3.46
C ASN A 75 -6.32 3.75 3.86
N ASN A 76 -5.11 3.50 3.36
CA ASN A 76 -4.30 2.33 3.73
C ASN A 76 -2.91 2.74 4.21
N VAL A 77 -2.36 1.91 5.10
CA VAL A 77 -0.97 2.04 5.54
C VAL A 77 -0.01 1.60 4.44
N VAL A 78 1.09 2.34 4.32
CA VAL A 78 2.18 2.14 3.37
C VAL A 78 3.39 1.68 4.16
N ILE A 79 3.65 0.38 4.18
CA ILE A 79 4.74 -0.20 4.97
C ILE A 79 5.56 -1.22 4.18
N CYS A 80 6.88 -1.00 4.13
CA CYS A 80 7.86 -1.98 3.69
C CYS A 80 8.37 -2.78 4.89
N LYS A 81 7.48 -3.52 5.57
CA LYS A 81 7.69 -4.06 6.93
C LYS A 81 9.04 -4.76 7.13
N ALA A 82 9.39 -5.68 6.24
CA ALA A 82 10.66 -6.41 6.34
C ALA A 82 11.89 -5.49 6.35
N SER A 83 11.87 -4.45 5.49
CA SER A 83 12.95 -3.46 5.38
C SER A 83 12.96 -2.48 6.54
N PHE A 84 11.78 -2.02 6.98
CA PHE A 84 11.63 -1.06 8.07
C PHE A 84 12.06 -1.65 9.42
N ASP A 85 11.60 -2.86 9.73
CA ASP A 85 11.87 -3.52 11.03
C ASP A 85 13.32 -4.01 11.12
N ASN A 86 13.80 -4.70 10.08
CA ASN A 86 15.08 -5.43 10.13
C ASN A 86 16.24 -4.67 9.45
N GLU A 87 15.99 -3.48 8.91
CA GLU A 87 16.98 -2.67 8.19
C GLU A 87 17.64 -3.37 7.00
N ILE A 88 16.93 -4.31 6.40
CA ILE A 88 17.37 -5.00 5.19
C ILE A 88 16.90 -4.26 3.94
N PRO A 89 17.60 -4.38 2.80
CA PRO A 89 17.14 -3.82 1.54
C PRO A 89 15.76 -4.32 1.13
N ALA A 90 14.94 -3.44 0.55
CA ALA A 90 13.67 -3.84 -0.05
C ALA A 90 13.90 -4.76 -1.25
N THR A 91 12.98 -5.71 -1.45
CA THR A 91 13.01 -6.68 -2.56
C THR A 91 12.07 -6.30 -3.70
N SER A 92 11.32 -5.21 -3.55
CA SER A 92 10.41 -4.68 -4.55
C SER A 92 10.40 -3.16 -4.51
N TYR A 93 9.92 -2.58 -5.60
CA TYR A 93 9.67 -1.16 -5.75
C TYR A 93 8.27 -0.84 -5.24
N LEU A 94 8.11 0.34 -4.67
CA LEU A 94 6.82 0.92 -4.35
C LEU A 94 6.74 2.29 -5.02
N GLN A 95 6.09 2.32 -6.19
CA GLN A 95 6.08 3.45 -7.11
C GLN A 95 4.72 4.13 -7.13
N ALA A 96 4.70 5.45 -7.21
CA ALA A 96 3.49 6.24 -7.44
C ALA A 96 2.97 6.05 -8.86
N VAL A 97 1.72 5.62 -8.99
CA VAL A 97 1.03 5.48 -10.28
C VAL A 97 0.24 6.75 -10.63
N THR A 98 -0.14 7.51 -9.61
CA THR A 98 -0.73 8.85 -9.69
C THR A 98 0.14 9.80 -8.88
N ASP A 99 -0.14 11.11 -8.93
CA ASP A 99 0.33 11.97 -7.85
C ASP A 99 -0.26 11.48 -6.53
N CYS A 100 0.56 11.46 -5.49
CA CYS A 100 0.23 10.90 -4.18
C CYS A 100 0.46 11.94 -3.08
N ARG A 101 -0.41 11.90 -2.06
CA ARG A 101 -0.22 12.57 -0.78
C ARG A 101 -0.18 11.53 0.32
N LEU A 102 0.83 11.64 1.16
CA LEU A 102 1.07 10.70 2.24
C LEU A 102 1.35 11.44 3.54
N ILE A 103 0.99 10.79 4.64
CA ILE A 103 1.50 11.10 5.96
C ILE A 103 2.59 10.08 6.26
N ILE A 104 3.83 10.52 6.40
CA ILE A 104 4.99 9.65 6.61
C ILE A 104 5.53 9.76 8.03
N PHE A 105 6.08 8.65 8.51
CA PHE A 105 6.76 8.51 9.77
C PHE A 105 8.16 7.98 9.50
N PRO A 106 9.20 8.83 9.58
CA PRO A 106 10.57 8.37 9.65
C PRO A 106 10.74 7.37 10.80
N LYS A 107 11.61 6.38 10.64
CA LYS A 107 11.82 5.32 11.65
C LYS A 107 12.08 5.88 13.05
N LYS A 108 12.92 6.92 13.16
CA LYS A 108 13.20 7.62 14.42
C LYS A 108 11.92 8.19 15.07
N ASN A 109 11.07 8.84 14.28
CA ASN A 109 9.83 9.44 14.77
C ASN A 109 8.83 8.36 15.17
N TRP A 110 8.80 7.23 14.45
CA TRP A 110 7.99 6.08 14.81
C TRP A 110 8.40 5.48 16.17
N GLU A 111 9.70 5.34 16.41
CA GLU A 111 10.27 4.87 17.67
C GLU A 111 9.97 5.84 18.82
N GLU A 112 10.03 7.15 18.57
CA GLU A 112 9.65 8.19 19.55
C GLU A 112 8.17 8.06 19.98
N ILE A 113 7.26 7.85 19.01
CA ILE A 113 5.85 7.63 19.30
C ILE A 113 5.67 6.33 20.10
N SER A 114 6.33 5.24 19.72
CA SER A 114 6.29 3.96 20.46
C SER A 114 6.74 4.12 21.92
N GLY A 115 7.81 4.89 22.17
CA GLY A 115 8.30 5.17 23.52
C GLY A 115 7.39 6.08 24.36
N THR A 116 6.58 6.93 23.72
CA THR A 116 5.77 7.96 24.41
C THR A 116 4.31 7.57 24.53
N VAL A 117 3.73 6.97 23.48
CA VAL A 117 2.31 6.61 23.40
C VAL A 117 2.18 5.12 23.63
N MET A 118 1.92 4.73 24.88
CA MET A 118 1.91 3.31 25.33
C MET A 118 1.06 2.36 24.48
N ILE A 119 -0.06 2.84 23.92
CA ILE A 119 -0.95 1.98 23.11
C ILE A 119 -0.50 1.86 21.64
N TRP A 120 0.49 2.63 21.21
CA TRP A 120 0.87 2.79 19.81
C TRP A 120 1.21 1.47 19.13
N ASP A 121 2.09 0.67 19.73
CA ASP A 121 2.53 -0.58 19.11
C ASP A 121 1.37 -1.58 18.97
N SER A 122 0.51 -1.67 20.00
CA SER A 122 -0.68 -2.51 19.95
C SER A 122 -1.68 -2.04 18.88
N LEU A 123 -1.83 -0.72 18.72
CA LEU A 123 -2.70 -0.10 17.73
C LEU A 123 -2.18 -0.39 16.31
N MET A 124 -0.88 -0.18 16.09
CA MET A 124 -0.22 -0.44 14.81
C MET A 124 -0.23 -1.92 14.45
N GLN A 125 -0.05 -2.81 15.43
CA GLN A 125 -0.17 -4.24 15.22
C GLN A 125 -1.56 -4.64 14.73
N LYS A 126 -2.65 -4.08 15.30
CA LYS A 126 -4.02 -4.33 14.83
C LYS A 126 -4.21 -3.87 13.38
N ILE A 127 -3.72 -2.68 13.05
CA ILE A 127 -3.82 -2.11 11.70
C ILE A 127 -3.05 -2.96 10.68
N ILE A 128 -1.80 -3.31 11.00
CA ILE A 128 -0.96 -4.15 10.14
C ILE A 128 -1.56 -5.54 9.99
N SER A 129 -2.09 -6.13 11.06
CA SER A 129 -2.76 -7.44 11.02
C SER A 129 -3.97 -7.41 10.08
N ARG A 130 -4.82 -6.38 10.18
CA ARG A 130 -5.96 -6.21 9.25
C ARG A 130 -5.50 -6.03 7.80
N ALA A 131 -4.44 -5.26 7.57
CA ALA A 131 -3.87 -5.09 6.23
C ALA A 131 -3.30 -6.41 5.67
N LEU A 132 -2.68 -7.22 6.52
CA LEU A 132 -2.16 -8.54 6.14
C LEU A 132 -3.29 -9.52 5.79
N VAL A 133 -4.35 -9.58 6.59
CA VAL A 133 -5.54 -10.42 6.30
C VAL A 133 -6.11 -10.07 4.94
N ARG A 134 -6.39 -8.79 4.67
CA ARG A 134 -6.88 -8.31 3.36
C ARG A 134 -5.93 -8.69 2.22
N LYS A 135 -4.62 -8.61 2.45
CA LYS A 135 -3.63 -8.98 1.44
C LYS A 135 -3.65 -10.47 1.14
N VAL A 136 -3.79 -11.33 2.15
CA VAL A 136 -3.86 -12.78 1.99
C VAL A 136 -5.16 -13.19 1.29
N GLU A 137 -6.30 -12.59 1.68
CA GLU A 137 -7.60 -12.81 1.03
C GLU A 137 -7.57 -12.46 -0.46
N ARG A 138 -6.80 -11.45 -0.87
CA ARG A 138 -6.62 -11.07 -2.28
C ARG A 138 -5.70 -12.02 -3.07
N ILE A 139 -4.82 -12.77 -2.41
CA ILE A 139 -3.86 -13.68 -3.07
C ILE A 139 -4.49 -15.07 -3.29
N SER A 140 -5.26 -15.56 -2.33
CA SER A 140 -5.85 -16.91 -2.34
C SER A 140 -6.68 -17.26 -3.60
N PRO A 141 -7.47 -16.34 -4.19
CA PRO A 141 -8.31 -16.63 -5.36
C PRO A 141 -7.54 -16.66 -6.69
N LEU A 142 -6.39 -15.96 -6.77
CA LEU A 142 -5.67 -15.74 -8.03
C LEU A 142 -5.13 -17.03 -8.67
N VAL A 143 -4.93 -18.09 -7.88
CA VAL A 143 -4.27 -19.33 -8.31
C VAL A 143 -5.25 -20.33 -8.97
N SER A 144 -6.54 -20.31 -8.64
CA SER A 144 -7.51 -21.33 -9.08
C SER A 144 -8.59 -20.82 -10.04
N GLN A 145 -8.71 -19.51 -10.22
CA GLN A 145 -9.80 -18.89 -10.98
C GLN A 145 -9.41 -18.52 -12.42
N ASP A 146 -10.41 -18.41 -13.30
CA ASP A 146 -10.23 -17.88 -14.64
C ASP A 146 -10.01 -16.35 -14.65
N ALA A 147 -9.47 -15.84 -15.75
CA ALA A 147 -9.07 -14.44 -15.87
C ALA A 147 -10.23 -13.43 -15.71
N THR A 148 -11.46 -13.80 -16.08
CA THR A 148 -12.63 -12.93 -15.98
C THR A 148 -13.02 -12.76 -14.52
N THR A 149 -13.12 -13.87 -13.79
CA THR A 149 -13.43 -13.88 -12.35
C THR A 149 -12.40 -13.05 -11.58
N ARG A 150 -11.10 -13.26 -11.83
CA ARG A 150 -10.04 -12.46 -11.18
C ARG A 150 -10.16 -10.96 -11.47
N TYR A 151 -10.59 -10.57 -12.66
CA TYR A 151 -10.81 -9.16 -12.98
C TYR A 151 -12.03 -8.58 -12.25
N LEU A 152 -13.13 -9.32 -12.15
CA LEU A 152 -14.31 -8.88 -11.40
C LEU A 152 -13.99 -8.70 -9.92
N GLU A 153 -13.31 -9.67 -9.30
CA GLU A 153 -12.85 -9.55 -7.90
C GLU A 153 -11.88 -8.38 -7.72
N PHE A 154 -11.01 -8.11 -8.69
CA PHE A 154 -10.15 -6.93 -8.66
C PHE A 154 -10.96 -5.62 -8.61
N LEU A 155 -12.07 -5.52 -9.34
CA LEU A 155 -12.95 -4.35 -9.29
C LEU A 155 -13.65 -4.20 -7.93
N GLU A 156 -14.00 -5.31 -7.29
CA GLU A 156 -14.58 -5.31 -5.94
C GLU A 156 -13.54 -4.94 -4.88
N HIS A 157 -12.32 -5.47 -5.01
CA HIS A 157 -11.23 -5.24 -4.05
C HIS A 157 -10.57 -3.87 -4.17
N TYR A 158 -10.59 -3.26 -5.36
CA TYR A 158 -10.04 -1.94 -5.63
C TYR A 158 -11.05 -1.07 -6.40
N PRO A 159 -12.14 -0.63 -5.75
CA PRO A 159 -13.18 0.17 -6.39
C PRO A 159 -12.60 1.44 -7.01
N GLY A 160 -12.78 1.62 -8.32
CA GLY A 160 -12.32 2.81 -9.06
C GLY A 160 -10.84 2.81 -9.45
N LEU A 161 -10.01 1.88 -8.97
CA LEU A 161 -8.59 1.80 -9.32
C LEU A 161 -8.37 1.49 -10.82
N ALA A 162 -9.26 0.66 -11.40
CA ALA A 162 -9.19 0.25 -12.80
C ALA A 162 -9.18 1.41 -13.81
N ASN A 163 -9.71 2.58 -13.43
CA ASN A 163 -9.78 3.77 -14.29
C ASN A 163 -8.61 4.74 -14.07
N ARG A 164 -7.82 4.54 -13.01
CA ARG A 164 -6.72 5.44 -12.59
C ARG A 164 -5.35 4.86 -12.89
N VAL A 165 -5.27 3.56 -13.17
CA VAL A 165 -4.02 2.81 -13.33
C VAL A 165 -3.87 2.30 -14.77
N PRO A 166 -2.65 2.31 -15.35
CA PRO A 166 -2.40 1.70 -16.65
C PRO A 166 -2.87 0.25 -16.74
N LEU A 167 -3.50 -0.09 -17.87
CA LEU A 167 -4.06 -1.43 -18.08
C LEU A 167 -3.02 -2.54 -18.00
N SER A 168 -1.78 -2.26 -18.40
CA SER A 168 -0.64 -3.18 -18.30
C SER A 168 -0.33 -3.57 -16.86
N TYR A 169 -0.44 -2.64 -15.90
CA TYR A 169 -0.15 -2.91 -14.49
C TYR A 169 -1.21 -3.82 -13.87
N ILE A 170 -2.48 -3.62 -14.26
CA ILE A 170 -3.60 -4.46 -13.86
C ILE A 170 -3.46 -5.86 -14.47
N ALA A 171 -3.13 -5.94 -15.76
CA ALA A 171 -2.91 -7.23 -16.42
C ALA A 171 -1.77 -8.03 -15.75
N SER A 172 -0.66 -7.35 -15.41
CA SER A 172 0.45 -7.93 -14.64
C SER A 172 0.01 -8.41 -13.25
N TYR A 173 -0.81 -7.64 -12.54
CA TYR A 173 -1.38 -8.06 -11.24
C TYR A 173 -2.25 -9.32 -11.35
N LEU A 174 -3.04 -9.42 -12.42
CA LEU A 174 -3.95 -10.54 -12.68
C LEU A 174 -3.26 -11.77 -13.31
N GLY A 175 -1.95 -11.67 -13.61
CA GLY A 175 -1.19 -12.74 -14.26
C GLY A 175 -1.67 -13.05 -15.69
N ILE A 176 -2.13 -12.05 -16.43
CA ILE A 176 -2.59 -12.19 -17.82
C ILE A 176 -1.97 -11.12 -18.74
N THR A 177 -2.12 -11.30 -20.05
CA THR A 177 -1.67 -10.29 -21.01
C THR A 177 -2.61 -9.07 -21.03
N GLN A 178 -2.08 -7.91 -21.41
CA GLN A 178 -2.89 -6.71 -21.60
C GLN A 178 -3.98 -6.90 -22.68
N GLN A 179 -3.69 -7.66 -23.73
CA GLN A 179 -4.68 -8.00 -24.76
C GLN A 179 -5.82 -8.85 -24.19
N SER A 180 -5.51 -9.87 -23.39
CA SER A 180 -6.51 -10.70 -22.70
C SER A 180 -7.41 -9.84 -21.81
N LEU A 181 -6.84 -8.94 -21.01
CA LEU A 181 -7.60 -8.03 -20.16
C LEU A 181 -8.49 -7.06 -20.97
N SER A 182 -7.98 -6.55 -22.10
CA SER A 182 -8.77 -5.70 -23.01
C SER A 182 -10.00 -6.43 -23.54
N ARG A 183 -9.86 -7.70 -23.95
CA ARG A 183 -10.97 -8.54 -24.41
C ARG A 183 -11.99 -8.79 -23.30
N ILE A 184 -11.53 -9.11 -22.08
CA ILE A 184 -12.41 -9.31 -20.92
C ILE A 184 -13.25 -8.06 -20.64
N ARG A 185 -12.61 -6.88 -20.59
CA ARG A 185 -13.30 -5.59 -20.37
C ARG A 185 -14.36 -5.28 -21.43
N LYS A 186 -14.13 -5.69 -22.68
CA LYS A 186 -15.11 -5.51 -23.77
C LYS A 186 -16.33 -6.43 -23.62
N ASN A 187 -16.15 -7.62 -23.06
CA ASN A 187 -17.22 -8.62 -22.93
C ASN A 187 -18.12 -8.42 -21.70
N ILE A 188 -17.66 -7.70 -20.68
CA ILE A 188 -18.42 -7.40 -19.45
C ILE A 188 -19.29 -6.13 -19.63
N ARG A 189 -19.02 -5.35 -20.68
CA ARG A 189 -19.75 -4.11 -21.00
C ARG A 189 -20.95 -4.40 -21.90
#